data_AF-A0A843SYJ5-F1
#
_entry.id   AF-A0A843SYJ5-F1
#
_cell.length_a   1.000
_cell.length_b   1.000
_cell.length_c   1.000
_cell.angle_alpha   90.00
_cell.angle_beta   90.00
_cell.angle_gamma   90.00
#
_symmetry.space_group_name_H-M   'P 1'
#
loop_
_entity.id
_entity.type
_entity.pdbx_description
1 polymer ?
#
loop_
_entity_poly.entity_id
_entity_poly.type
_entity_poly.pdbx_seq_one_letter_code
_entity_poly.pdbx_strand_id
1 'polypeptide(L)'
;MNRNLMVENDHARAEVSELLEHRSEVQEWLERLQEQRGTVSERVLERVRADYEQRLRKTLEALSSHRDSLRVQLEQVTTRLIEAEDRHAQVQDALEEGRLRSAIGELDNEAWSAERIGLESAVDDAAARETAVREESDRLRELLAQLTDEARPNASELEAVEPPGYSEPEPVERPELFETEAVEPPEDSDAEVYLVEEIDRAISDTVEDPPARPDSEPSDEVDEADEDSDEERKGTTPKPGLKCPECGYTNDLSAWFCGVCGADIA
;
A
#
# COMPACT_ATOMS: atom_id res chain seq x y z
N MET A 1 15.70 12.64 -14.22
CA MET A 1 15.46 11.40 -13.44
C MET A 1 16.66 11.11 -12.55
N ASN A 2 16.42 10.71 -11.30
CA ASN A 2 17.47 10.31 -10.37
C ASN A 2 18.07 8.98 -10.82
N ARG A 3 19.27 9.01 -11.41
CA ARG A 3 20.03 7.83 -11.86
C ARG A 3 20.19 6.77 -10.77
N ASN A 4 20.08 7.15 -9.49
CA ASN A 4 20.14 6.24 -8.35
C ASN A 4 18.92 5.30 -8.27
N LEU A 5 17.70 5.79 -8.50
CA LEU A 5 16.47 5.00 -8.40
C LEU A 5 16.39 3.90 -9.48
N MET A 6 16.94 4.16 -10.66
CA MET A 6 16.98 3.16 -11.74
C MET A 6 17.96 2.02 -11.41
N VAL A 7 19.12 2.35 -10.86
CA VAL A 7 20.13 1.37 -10.43
C VAL A 7 19.63 0.55 -9.24
N GLU A 8 18.95 1.19 -8.28
CA GLU A 8 18.33 0.51 -7.14
C GLU A 8 17.25 -0.50 -7.58
N ASN A 9 16.44 -0.16 -8.59
CA ASN A 9 15.47 -1.09 -9.17
C ASN A 9 16.11 -2.25 -9.94
N ASP A 10 17.19 -2.00 -10.69
CA ASP A 10 17.89 -3.06 -11.42
C ASP A 10 18.53 -4.07 -10.44
N HIS A 11 19.03 -3.60 -9.30
CA HIS A 11 19.50 -4.49 -8.22
C HIS A 11 18.34 -5.29 -7.59
N ALA A 12 17.22 -4.63 -7.29
CA ALA A 12 16.04 -5.32 -6.75
C ALA A 12 15.52 -6.42 -7.70
N ARG A 13 15.58 -6.19 -9.02
CA ARG A 13 15.26 -7.21 -10.04
C ARG A 13 16.18 -8.42 -9.94
N ALA A 14 17.49 -8.19 -9.90
CA ALA A 14 18.46 -9.27 -9.82
C ALA A 14 18.29 -10.10 -8.53
N GLU A 15 18.12 -9.45 -7.38
CA GLU A 15 17.89 -10.11 -6.11
C GLU A 15 16.60 -10.96 -6.12
N VAL A 16 15.52 -10.43 -6.69
CA VAL A 16 14.27 -11.17 -6.86
C VAL A 16 14.45 -12.40 -7.74
N SER A 17 15.13 -12.28 -8.88
CA SER A 17 15.42 -13.42 -9.77
C SER A 17 16.24 -14.50 -9.07
N GLU A 18 17.29 -14.12 -8.33
CA GLU A 18 18.10 -15.07 -7.56
C GLU A 18 17.27 -15.81 -6.48
N LEU A 19 16.37 -15.11 -5.79
CA LEU A 19 15.47 -15.73 -4.81
C LEU A 19 14.47 -16.70 -5.46
N LEU A 20 13.97 -16.39 -6.66
CA LEU A 20 13.05 -17.25 -7.40
C LEU A 20 13.74 -18.53 -7.89
N GLU A 21 14.96 -18.40 -8.41
CA GLU A 21 15.81 -19.55 -8.78
C GLU A 21 16.13 -20.41 -7.55
N HIS A 22 16.54 -19.80 -6.44
CA HIS A 22 16.83 -20.53 -5.21
C HIS A 22 15.61 -21.28 -4.68
N ARG A 23 14.42 -20.67 -4.78
CA ARG A 23 13.15 -21.32 -4.41
C ARG A 23 12.91 -22.56 -5.27
N SER A 24 13.07 -22.48 -6.59
CA SER A 24 12.87 -23.65 -7.47
C SER A 24 13.89 -24.76 -7.18
N GLU A 25 15.16 -24.42 -6.97
CA GLU A 25 16.20 -25.41 -6.62
C GLU A 25 15.87 -26.17 -5.33
N VAL A 26 15.45 -25.45 -4.28
CA VAL A 26 15.09 -26.07 -3.00
C VAL A 26 13.84 -26.94 -3.15
N GLN A 27 12.86 -26.53 -3.96
CA GLN A 27 11.67 -27.34 -4.26
C GLN A 27 12.04 -28.64 -4.99
N GLU A 28 12.90 -28.58 -6.01
CA GLU A 28 13.40 -29.77 -6.70
C GLU A 28 14.18 -30.71 -5.77
N TRP A 29 14.97 -30.15 -4.83
CA TRP A 29 15.68 -30.95 -3.83
C TRP A 29 14.72 -31.66 -2.89
N LEU A 30 13.63 -30.99 -2.50
CA LEU A 30 12.59 -31.58 -1.67
C LEU A 30 11.83 -32.69 -2.41
N GLU A 31 11.53 -32.51 -3.70
CA GLU A 31 10.91 -33.55 -4.53
C GLU A 31 11.81 -34.78 -4.66
N ARG A 32 13.08 -34.57 -5.04
CA ARG A 32 14.08 -35.65 -5.11
C ARG A 32 14.27 -36.35 -3.77
N LEU A 33 14.16 -35.63 -2.65
CA LEU A 33 14.25 -36.22 -1.32
C LEU A 33 13.06 -37.16 -1.03
N GLN A 34 11.87 -36.86 -1.54
CA GLN A 34 10.69 -37.73 -1.40
C GLN A 34 10.86 -39.06 -2.15
N GLU A 35 11.51 -39.04 -3.33
CA GLU A 35 11.82 -40.25 -4.11
C GLU A 35 12.79 -41.21 -3.40
N GLN A 36 13.60 -40.70 -2.47
CA GLN A 36 14.58 -41.49 -1.71
C GLN A 36 13.99 -42.23 -0.49
N ARG A 37 12.67 -42.14 -0.27
CA ARG A 37 11.99 -42.85 0.82
C ARG A 37 12.18 -44.36 0.71
N GLY A 38 12.57 -44.98 1.83
CA GLY A 38 12.84 -46.43 1.91
C GLY A 38 14.27 -46.83 1.53
N THR A 39 15.07 -45.95 0.91
CA THR A 39 16.49 -46.20 0.59
C THR A 39 17.41 -45.83 1.74
N VAL A 40 17.07 -44.76 2.47
CA VAL A 40 17.85 -44.20 3.59
C VAL A 40 17.01 -44.30 4.87
N SER A 41 17.66 -44.23 6.04
CA SER A 41 16.95 -44.18 7.32
C SER A 41 16.00 -42.98 7.41
N GLU A 42 14.79 -43.20 7.89
CA GLU A 42 13.75 -42.16 8.02
C GLU A 42 14.23 -40.95 8.82
N ARG A 43 14.97 -41.18 9.92
CA ARG A 43 15.51 -40.11 10.77
C ARG A 43 16.44 -39.15 10.01
N VAL A 44 17.22 -39.66 9.07
CA VAL A 44 18.14 -38.82 8.27
C VAL A 44 17.37 -38.07 7.20
N LEU A 45 16.42 -38.72 6.52
CA LEU A 45 15.53 -38.07 5.54
C LEU A 45 14.77 -36.91 6.16
N GLU A 46 14.12 -37.13 7.31
CA GLU A 46 13.34 -36.10 8.00
C GLU A 46 14.20 -34.91 8.43
N ARG A 47 15.42 -35.16 8.90
CA ARG A 47 16.34 -34.08 9.28
C ARG A 47 16.76 -33.22 8.08
N VAL A 48 17.09 -33.86 6.96
CA VAL A 48 17.49 -33.16 5.73
C VAL A 48 16.30 -32.41 5.14
N ARG A 49 15.11 -33.01 5.18
CA ARG A 49 13.86 -32.38 4.77
C ARG A 49 13.58 -31.11 5.57
N ALA A 50 13.66 -31.19 6.89
CA ALA A 50 13.44 -30.04 7.77
C ALA A 50 14.42 -28.89 7.50
N ASP A 51 15.67 -29.18 7.13
CA ASP A 51 16.66 -28.17 6.73
C ASP A 51 16.27 -27.49 5.41
N TYR A 52 15.91 -28.26 4.37
CA TYR A 52 15.44 -27.68 3.11
C TYR A 52 14.12 -26.92 3.25
N GLU A 53 13.17 -27.41 4.04
CA GLU A 53 11.93 -26.69 4.36
C GLU A 53 12.21 -25.38 5.12
N GLN A 54 13.22 -25.35 6.00
CA GLN A 54 13.65 -24.12 6.65
C GLN A 54 14.26 -23.12 5.65
N ARG A 55 15.09 -23.60 4.71
CA ARG A 55 15.65 -22.76 3.65
C ARG A 55 14.55 -22.18 2.77
N LEU A 56 13.61 -23.01 2.32
CA LEU A 56 12.46 -22.58 1.53
C LEU A 56 11.64 -21.50 2.25
N ARG A 57 11.34 -21.68 3.55
CA ARG A 57 10.61 -20.67 4.34
C ARG A 57 11.34 -19.32 4.34
N LYS A 58 12.65 -19.30 4.57
CA LYS A 58 13.45 -18.06 4.53
C LYS A 58 13.40 -17.38 3.16
N THR A 59 13.48 -18.15 2.08
CA THR A 59 13.36 -17.62 0.71
C THR A 59 11.98 -17.02 0.46
N LEU A 60 10.92 -17.68 0.89
CA LEU A 60 9.55 -17.18 0.75
C LEU A 60 9.31 -15.92 1.58
N GLU A 61 9.87 -15.85 2.80
CA GLU A 61 9.85 -14.65 3.64
C GLU A 61 10.54 -13.47 2.94
N ALA A 62 11.74 -13.68 2.39
CA ALA A 62 12.46 -12.66 1.62
C ALA A 62 11.63 -12.18 0.41
N LEU A 63 11.11 -13.11 -0.40
CA LEU A 63 10.26 -12.78 -1.55
C LEU A 63 9.00 -11.99 -1.13
N SER A 64 8.39 -12.32 0.00
CA SER A 64 7.24 -11.56 0.52
C SER A 64 7.62 -10.14 0.94
N SER A 65 8.78 -9.98 1.60
CA SER A 65 9.29 -8.66 1.99
C SER A 65 9.60 -7.79 0.76
N HIS A 66 10.18 -8.36 -0.29
CA HIS A 66 10.40 -7.63 -1.55
C HIS A 66 9.07 -7.22 -2.18
N ARG A 67 8.09 -8.13 -2.24
CA ARG A 67 6.75 -7.83 -2.77
C ARG A 67 6.08 -6.67 -2.04
N ASP A 68 6.16 -6.63 -0.71
CA ASP A 68 5.55 -5.56 0.07
C ASP A 68 6.28 -4.22 -0.12
N SER A 69 7.63 -4.23 -0.18
CA SER A 69 8.41 -3.05 -0.54
C SER A 69 8.03 -2.49 -1.91
N LEU A 70 7.88 -3.36 -2.92
CA LEU A 70 7.49 -2.96 -4.28
C LEU A 70 6.07 -2.40 -4.35
N ARG A 71 5.14 -2.92 -3.55
CA ARG A 71 3.78 -2.36 -3.45
C ARG A 71 3.79 -0.93 -2.93
N VAL A 72 4.56 -0.67 -1.88
CA VAL A 72 4.74 0.68 -1.32
C VAL A 72 5.38 1.62 -2.36
N GLN A 73 6.40 1.14 -3.09
CA GLN A 73 7.01 1.93 -4.16
C GLN A 73 6.04 2.23 -5.30
N LEU A 74 5.23 1.25 -5.71
CA LEU A 74 4.20 1.42 -6.74
C LEU A 74 3.15 2.45 -6.33
N GLU A 75 2.71 2.44 -5.08
CA GLU A 75 1.79 3.44 -4.53
C GLU A 75 2.40 4.85 -4.63
N GLN A 76 3.65 5.01 -4.19
CA GLN A 76 4.37 6.29 -4.27
C GLN A 76 4.59 6.77 -5.72
N VAL A 77 4.85 5.87 -6.66
CA VAL A 77 5.00 6.21 -8.09
C VAL A 77 3.64 6.56 -8.69
N THR A 78 2.56 5.89 -8.28
CA THR A 78 1.20 6.18 -8.76
C THR A 78 0.76 7.58 -8.33
N THR A 79 1.02 7.98 -7.09
CA THR A 79 0.77 9.36 -6.64
C THR A 79 1.56 10.38 -7.48
N ARG A 80 2.85 10.12 -7.71
CA ARG A 80 3.69 10.98 -8.56
C ARG A 80 3.22 11.03 -10.01
N LEU A 81 2.59 9.96 -10.51
CA LEU A 81 2.04 9.94 -11.87
C LEU A 81 0.85 10.88 -11.97
N ILE A 82 -0.08 10.81 -11.02
CA ILE A 82 -1.24 11.71 -10.94
C ILE A 82 -0.77 13.16 -10.89
N GLU A 83 0.20 13.48 -10.02
CA GLU A 83 0.78 14.83 -9.92
C GLU A 83 1.44 15.30 -11.24
N ALA A 84 2.10 14.39 -11.96
CA ALA A 84 2.73 14.70 -13.23
C ALA A 84 1.70 14.94 -14.36
N GLU A 85 0.65 14.14 -14.40
CA GLU A 85 -0.48 14.28 -15.34
C GLU A 85 -1.22 15.61 -15.09
N ASP A 86 -1.56 15.91 -13.84
CA ASP A 86 -2.18 17.18 -13.45
C ASP A 86 -1.30 18.38 -13.83
N ARG A 87 0.02 18.27 -13.60
CA ARG A 87 0.95 19.34 -13.96
C ARG A 87 1.03 19.53 -15.47
N HIS A 88 1.04 18.46 -16.25
CA HIS A 88 1.05 18.55 -17.70
C HIS A 88 -0.23 19.22 -18.21
N ALA A 89 -1.40 18.81 -17.72
CA ALA A 89 -2.68 19.43 -18.05
C ALA A 89 -2.70 20.93 -17.72
N GLN A 90 -2.27 21.33 -16.52
CA GLN A 90 -2.23 22.74 -16.11
C GLN A 90 -1.35 23.61 -17.03
N VAL A 91 -0.21 23.10 -17.48
CA VAL A 91 0.66 23.88 -18.38
C VAL A 91 0.10 23.92 -19.80
N GLN A 92 -0.57 22.85 -20.25
CA GLN A 92 -1.32 22.87 -21.52
C GLN A 92 -2.45 23.90 -21.48
N ASP A 93 -3.24 23.91 -20.41
CA ASP A 93 -4.32 24.88 -20.20
C ASP A 93 -3.78 26.31 -20.20
N ALA A 94 -2.65 26.56 -19.53
CA ALA A 94 -2.00 27.88 -19.54
C ALA A 94 -1.53 28.29 -20.95
N LEU A 95 -1.00 27.35 -21.73
CA LEU A 95 -0.61 27.58 -23.11
C LEU A 95 -1.83 27.90 -24.01
N GLU A 96 -2.94 27.19 -23.82
CA GLU A 96 -4.19 27.43 -24.53
C GLU A 96 -4.85 28.75 -24.15
N GLU A 97 -4.89 29.08 -22.85
CA GLU A 97 -5.37 30.35 -22.35
C GLU A 97 -4.54 31.51 -22.93
N GLY A 98 -3.21 31.42 -22.87
CA GLY A 98 -2.34 32.44 -23.44
C GLY A 98 -2.55 32.64 -24.95
N ARG A 99 -2.74 31.53 -25.70
CA ARG A 99 -3.11 31.58 -27.12
C ARG A 99 -4.43 32.31 -27.33
N LEU A 100 -5.45 32.02 -26.52
CA LEU A 100 -6.75 32.67 -26.60
C LEU A 100 -6.65 34.17 -26.30
N ARG A 101 -5.93 34.56 -25.24
CA ARG A 101 -5.74 35.96 -24.82
C ARG A 101 -4.99 36.79 -25.87
N SER A 102 -3.99 36.20 -26.53
CA SER A 102 -3.35 36.81 -27.68
C SER A 102 -4.29 36.93 -28.88
N ALA A 103 -5.09 35.90 -29.18
CA ALA A 103 -6.02 35.90 -30.32
C ALA A 103 -7.11 36.98 -30.18
N ILE A 104 -7.58 37.27 -28.97
CA ILE A 104 -8.53 38.36 -28.70
C ILE A 104 -7.87 39.74 -28.59
N GLY A 105 -6.53 39.81 -28.64
CA GLY A 105 -5.75 41.05 -28.61
C GLY A 105 -5.49 41.61 -27.21
N GLU A 106 -5.69 40.83 -26.14
CA GLU A 106 -5.34 41.24 -24.77
C GLU A 106 -3.81 41.28 -24.57
N LEU A 107 -3.11 40.34 -25.21
CA LEU A 107 -1.64 40.27 -25.25
C LEU A 107 -1.15 40.71 -26.62
N ASP A 108 -0.20 41.64 -26.67
CA ASP A 108 0.48 41.96 -27.92
C ASP A 108 1.34 40.79 -28.41
N ASN A 109 1.70 40.81 -29.69
CA ASN A 109 2.40 39.70 -30.33
C ASN A 109 3.81 39.45 -29.74
N GLU A 110 4.47 40.49 -29.23
CA GLU A 110 5.83 40.38 -28.68
C GLU A 110 5.78 39.75 -27.29
N ALA A 111 4.88 40.23 -26.44
CA ALA A 111 4.58 39.68 -25.12
C ALA A 111 4.14 38.21 -25.23
N TRP A 112 3.20 37.90 -26.13
CA TRP A 112 2.76 36.54 -26.37
C TRP A 112 3.89 35.63 -26.89
N SER A 113 4.69 36.10 -27.84
CA SER A 113 5.80 35.29 -28.37
C SER A 113 6.82 34.95 -27.29
N ALA A 114 7.09 35.86 -26.34
CA ALA A 114 7.99 35.61 -25.23
C ALA A 114 7.42 34.59 -24.24
N GLU A 115 6.15 34.74 -23.85
CA GLU A 115 5.46 33.83 -22.93
C GLU A 115 5.27 32.43 -23.51
N ARG A 116 4.89 32.34 -24.79
CA ARG A 116 4.68 31.09 -25.52
C ARG A 116 5.91 30.17 -25.48
N ILE A 117 7.11 30.71 -25.67
CA ILE A 117 8.34 29.91 -25.66
C ILE A 117 8.54 29.23 -24.29
N GLY A 118 8.29 29.95 -23.20
CA GLY A 118 8.37 29.40 -21.85
C GLY A 118 7.31 28.32 -21.59
N LEU A 119 6.08 28.57 -22.02
CA LEU A 119 4.98 27.60 -21.86
C LEU A 119 5.18 26.35 -22.71
N GLU A 120 5.61 26.48 -23.97
CA GLU A 120 5.92 25.34 -24.84
C GLU A 120 7.04 24.47 -24.24
N SER A 121 8.13 25.09 -23.76
CA SER A 121 9.19 24.36 -23.06
C SER A 121 8.69 23.69 -21.78
N ALA A 122 7.79 24.34 -21.04
CA ALA A 122 7.22 23.76 -19.82
C ALA A 122 6.26 22.59 -20.12
N VAL A 123 5.53 22.62 -21.24
CA VAL A 123 4.74 21.48 -21.72
C VAL A 123 5.66 20.31 -22.04
N ASP A 124 6.72 20.54 -22.82
CA ASP A 124 7.68 19.49 -23.19
C ASP A 124 8.32 18.85 -21.94
N ASP A 125 8.73 19.68 -20.97
CA ASP A 125 9.29 19.20 -19.70
C ASP A 125 8.27 18.41 -18.86
N ALA A 126 7.01 18.86 -18.81
CA ALA A 126 5.95 18.17 -18.07
C ALA A 126 5.60 16.82 -18.72
N ALA A 127 5.48 16.78 -20.05
CA ALA A 127 5.24 15.55 -20.80
C ALA A 127 6.37 14.53 -20.64
N ALA A 128 7.63 14.99 -20.64
CA ALA A 128 8.79 14.13 -20.40
C ALA A 128 8.78 13.54 -18.99
N ARG A 129 8.39 14.33 -17.97
CA ARG A 129 8.24 13.85 -16.58
C ARG A 129 7.10 12.86 -16.44
N GLU A 130 5.94 13.12 -17.04
CA GLU A 130 4.81 12.20 -17.04
C GLU A 130 5.20 10.85 -17.65
N THR A 131 5.85 10.86 -18.82
CA THR A 131 6.34 9.66 -19.51
C THR A 131 7.32 8.89 -18.61
N ALA A 132 8.28 9.59 -18.00
CA ALA A 132 9.25 8.99 -17.10
C ALA A 132 8.63 8.24 -15.92
N VAL A 133 7.62 8.86 -15.29
CA VAL A 133 6.94 8.29 -14.11
C VAL A 133 6.02 7.15 -14.52
N ARG A 134 5.37 7.25 -15.68
CA ARG A 134 4.56 6.16 -16.24
C ARG A 134 5.38 4.91 -16.52
N GLU A 135 6.52 5.06 -17.20
CA GLU A 135 7.44 3.95 -17.46
C GLU A 135 7.92 3.28 -16.17
N GLU A 136 8.21 4.07 -15.14
CA GLU A 136 8.57 3.54 -13.83
C GLU A 136 7.42 2.76 -13.18
N SER A 137 6.20 3.29 -13.26
CA SER A 137 5.02 2.61 -12.75
C SER A 137 4.81 1.26 -13.44
N ASP A 138 5.00 1.20 -14.75
CA ASP A 138 4.84 -0.02 -15.53
C ASP A 138 5.92 -1.05 -15.21
N ARG A 139 7.19 -0.60 -15.05
CA ARG A 139 8.28 -1.47 -14.58
C ARG A 139 7.98 -2.13 -13.23
N LEU A 140 7.49 -1.36 -12.26
CA LEU A 140 7.16 -1.90 -10.93
C LEU A 140 5.97 -2.88 -10.98
N ARG A 141 4.95 -2.59 -11.82
CA ARG A 141 3.81 -3.51 -12.03
C ARG A 141 4.25 -4.82 -12.65
N GLU A 142 5.12 -4.78 -13.66
CA GLU A 142 5.66 -5.98 -14.30
C GLU A 142 6.44 -6.85 -13.31
N LEU A 143 7.28 -6.23 -12.47
CA LEU A 143 8.06 -6.94 -11.46
C LEU A 143 7.17 -7.57 -10.38
N LEU A 144 6.13 -6.86 -9.93
CA LEU A 144 5.11 -7.43 -9.05
C LEU A 144 4.36 -8.59 -9.69
N ALA A 145 4.03 -8.50 -10.99
CA ALA A 145 3.36 -9.58 -11.72
C ALA A 145 4.21 -10.86 -11.76
N GLN A 146 5.51 -10.74 -12.04
CA GLN A 146 6.46 -11.86 -12.01
C GLN A 146 6.46 -12.55 -10.64
N LEU A 147 6.52 -11.76 -9.55
CA LEU A 147 6.47 -12.28 -8.18
C LEU A 147 5.15 -12.97 -7.82
N THR A 148 4.03 -12.59 -8.45
CA THR A 148 2.72 -13.21 -8.21
C THR A 148 2.46 -14.44 -9.08
N ASP A 149 2.81 -14.40 -10.36
CA ASP A 149 2.61 -15.51 -11.29
C ASP A 149 3.50 -16.69 -10.92
N GLU A 150 4.76 -16.43 -10.59
CA GLU A 150 5.67 -17.48 -10.16
C GLU A 150 5.37 -17.99 -8.76
N ALA A 151 4.66 -17.21 -7.92
CA ALA A 151 4.16 -17.67 -6.63
C ALA A 151 2.93 -18.58 -6.74
N ARG A 152 2.36 -18.76 -7.94
CA ARG A 152 1.31 -19.75 -8.19
C ARG A 152 1.99 -21.11 -8.47
N PRO A 153 2.10 -22.03 -7.49
CA PRO A 153 2.54 -23.37 -7.81
C PRO A 153 1.52 -23.97 -8.78
N ASN A 154 1.99 -24.50 -9.91
CA ASN A 154 1.29 -25.23 -10.98
C ASN A 154 -0.14 -25.73 -10.64
N ALA A 155 -1.09 -24.80 -10.52
CA ALA A 155 -2.52 -25.08 -10.43
C ALA A 155 -3.19 -24.99 -11.82
N SER A 156 -2.37 -24.93 -12.88
CA SER A 156 -2.82 -24.89 -14.27
C SER A 156 -2.75 -26.25 -14.97
N GLU A 157 -2.34 -27.31 -14.28
CA GLU A 157 -2.33 -28.69 -14.80
C GLU A 157 -3.37 -29.61 -14.11
N LEU A 158 -4.27 -29.02 -13.31
CA LEU A 158 -5.48 -29.69 -12.87
C LEU A 158 -6.68 -29.04 -13.56
N GLU A 159 -7.13 -29.71 -14.62
CA GLU A 159 -8.53 -29.84 -14.98
C GLU A 159 -9.26 -28.54 -15.36
N ALA A 160 -9.05 -28.13 -16.62
CA ALA A 160 -10.19 -27.91 -17.49
C ALA A 160 -10.87 -29.27 -17.77
N VAL A 161 -11.44 -29.91 -16.74
CA VAL A 161 -12.49 -30.89 -16.95
C VAL A 161 -13.74 -30.05 -17.16
N GLU A 162 -14.13 -29.95 -18.43
CA GLU A 162 -15.50 -29.59 -18.79
C GLU A 162 -16.43 -30.38 -17.87
N PRO A 163 -17.28 -29.72 -17.06
CA PRO A 163 -18.29 -30.46 -16.31
C PRO A 163 -19.08 -31.28 -17.32
N PRO A 164 -19.27 -32.61 -17.11
CA PRO A 164 -20.11 -33.40 -17.98
C PRO A 164 -21.48 -32.72 -18.05
N GLY A 165 -21.92 -32.42 -19.27
CA GLY A 165 -23.08 -31.62 -19.57
C GLY A 165 -24.27 -31.99 -18.67
N TYR A 166 -24.59 -31.10 -17.75
CA TYR A 166 -25.91 -31.07 -17.16
C TYR A 166 -26.86 -30.68 -18.28
N SER A 167 -27.63 -31.67 -18.70
CA SER A 167 -28.79 -31.49 -19.56
C SER A 167 -29.67 -30.44 -18.91
N GLU A 168 -29.99 -29.40 -19.66
CA GLU A 168 -30.97 -28.38 -19.33
C GLU A 168 -32.27 -29.06 -18.85
N PRO A 169 -32.70 -28.88 -17.59
CA PRO A 169 -33.97 -29.44 -17.16
C PRO A 169 -35.10 -28.68 -17.87
N GLU A 170 -35.99 -29.44 -18.51
CA GLU A 170 -37.19 -28.91 -19.14
C GLU A 170 -38.00 -28.03 -18.18
N PRO A 171 -38.63 -26.95 -18.69
CA PRO A 171 -39.39 -26.02 -17.87
C PRO A 171 -40.61 -26.72 -17.26
N VAL A 172 -40.56 -26.96 -15.96
CA VAL A 172 -41.71 -27.47 -15.21
C VAL A 172 -42.73 -26.35 -15.09
N GLU A 173 -43.90 -26.57 -15.68
CA GLU A 173 -45.07 -25.70 -15.55
C GLU A 173 -45.42 -25.44 -14.09
N ARG A 174 -45.56 -24.14 -13.77
CA ARG A 174 -45.99 -23.61 -12.48
C ARG A 174 -47.45 -24.03 -12.20
N PRO A 175 -47.75 -24.81 -11.14
CA PRO A 175 -49.12 -24.97 -10.68
C PRO A 175 -49.52 -23.75 -9.83
N GLU A 176 -50.71 -23.26 -10.10
CA GLU A 176 -51.38 -22.16 -9.41
C GLU A 176 -51.63 -22.49 -7.92
N LEU A 177 -51.34 -21.49 -7.10
CA LEU A 177 -52.09 -21.02 -5.94
C LEU A 177 -53.11 -22.01 -5.34
N PHE A 178 -52.74 -22.59 -4.20
CA PHE A 178 -53.72 -22.89 -3.16
C PHE A 178 -53.38 -22.08 -1.91
N GLU A 179 -54.29 -21.15 -1.66
CA GLU A 179 -54.43 -20.30 -0.49
C GLU A 179 -55.01 -21.14 0.65
N THR A 180 -54.25 -21.34 1.73
CA THR A 180 -54.82 -21.79 3.00
C THR A 180 -54.19 -21.05 4.16
N GLU A 181 -55.02 -20.17 4.72
CA GLU A 181 -55.29 -19.94 6.14
C GLU A 181 -54.14 -19.55 7.07
N ALA A 182 -54.30 -18.34 7.59
CA ALA A 182 -53.58 -17.75 8.71
C ALA A 182 -53.72 -18.57 9.99
N VAL A 183 -52.58 -18.82 10.65
CA VAL A 183 -52.51 -19.12 12.07
C VAL A 183 -51.43 -18.22 12.66
N GLU A 184 -51.85 -17.36 13.58
CA GLU A 184 -51.00 -16.54 14.45
C GLU A 184 -51.13 -17.09 15.90
N PRO A 185 -50.30 -16.66 16.85
CA PRO A 185 -49.00 -17.21 17.27
C PRO A 185 -49.12 -18.03 18.58
N PRO A 186 -47.98 -18.48 19.15
CA PRO A 186 -47.78 -18.10 20.56
C PRO A 186 -46.38 -17.59 20.89
N GLU A 187 -46.40 -16.63 21.82
CA GLU A 187 -45.28 -16.12 22.61
C GLU A 187 -44.78 -17.17 23.62
N ASP A 188 -43.64 -16.85 24.25
CA ASP A 188 -42.89 -17.55 25.30
C ASP A 188 -41.79 -18.54 24.87
N SER A 189 -40.54 -18.06 24.93
CA SER A 189 -39.51 -18.77 25.71
C SER A 189 -38.40 -17.82 26.15
N ASP A 190 -38.41 -17.51 27.44
CA ASP A 190 -37.27 -17.03 28.22
C ASP A 190 -36.06 -17.99 28.17
N ALA A 191 -34.88 -17.43 28.52
CA ALA A 191 -33.61 -18.08 28.84
C ALA A 191 -32.71 -18.45 27.62
N GLU A 192 -31.41 -18.19 27.56
CA GLU A 192 -30.40 -17.99 28.61
C GLU A 192 -29.31 -17.00 28.17
N VAL A 193 -28.84 -16.24 29.16
CA VAL A 193 -27.54 -15.54 29.16
C VAL A 193 -26.48 -16.56 29.60
N TYR A 194 -25.40 -16.72 28.84
CA TYR A 194 -24.14 -17.24 29.38
C TYR A 194 -22.93 -16.47 28.82
N LEU A 195 -22.27 -15.78 29.75
CA LEU A 195 -20.92 -15.23 29.71
C LEU A 195 -19.87 -16.33 29.52
N VAL A 196 -18.81 -16.03 28.77
CA VAL A 196 -17.43 -16.33 29.18
C VAL A 196 -16.53 -15.16 28.77
N GLU A 197 -16.14 -14.37 29.78
CA GLU A 197 -14.95 -13.50 29.77
C GLU A 197 -13.69 -14.32 30.10
N GLU A 198 -12.52 -13.69 29.86
CA GLU A 198 -11.17 -13.96 30.40
C GLU A 198 -10.25 -14.97 29.70
N ILE A 199 -9.37 -14.43 28.84
CA ILE A 199 -7.94 -14.75 28.63
C ILE A 199 -7.34 -13.49 27.95
N ASP A 200 -6.30 -12.75 28.36
CA ASP A 200 -5.28 -12.88 29.40
C ASP A 200 -4.73 -11.49 29.74
N ARG A 201 -4.60 -11.22 31.04
CA ARG A 201 -3.71 -10.22 31.63
C ARG A 201 -2.36 -10.88 31.92
N ALA A 202 -1.43 -10.79 30.98
CA ALA A 202 0.00 -10.95 31.18
C ALA A 202 0.68 -10.19 30.03
N ILE A 203 1.24 -9.01 30.21
CA ILE A 203 2.63 -8.82 30.61
C ILE A 203 2.74 -7.46 31.34
N SER A 204 3.03 -7.53 32.63
CA SER A 204 3.73 -6.49 33.38
C SER A 204 5.21 -6.85 33.37
N ASP A 205 6.08 -5.83 33.41
CA ASP A 205 7.52 -5.88 33.63
C ASP A 205 8.41 -6.43 32.51
N THR A 206 8.89 -5.51 31.66
CA THR A 206 10.34 -5.28 31.43
C THR A 206 10.51 -3.95 30.68
N VAL A 207 10.60 -2.84 31.41
CA VAL A 207 11.21 -1.62 30.88
C VAL A 207 12.70 -1.71 31.22
N GLU A 208 13.47 -2.29 30.31
CA GLU A 208 14.92 -2.15 30.32
C GLU A 208 15.29 -0.77 29.75
N ASP A 209 16.11 -0.06 30.52
CA ASP A 209 16.73 1.22 30.19
C ASP A 209 17.34 1.22 28.77
N PRO A 210 17.10 2.25 27.94
CA PRO A 210 17.90 2.45 26.75
C PRO A 210 19.33 2.91 27.14
N PRO A 211 20.39 2.31 26.58
CA PRO A 211 21.76 2.68 26.91
C PRO A 211 22.10 4.09 26.41
N ALA A 212 22.87 4.78 27.25
CA ALA A 212 23.49 6.07 27.04
C ALA A 212 24.17 6.18 25.67
N ARG A 213 23.89 7.27 24.95
CA ARG A 213 24.71 7.70 23.81
C ARG A 213 25.99 8.38 24.33
N PRO A 214 27.15 8.11 23.70
CA PRO A 214 28.43 8.65 24.11
C PRO A 214 28.60 10.13 23.74
N ASP A 215 29.44 10.77 24.54
CA ASP A 215 29.87 12.16 24.54
C ASP A 215 30.07 12.77 23.14
N SER A 216 29.50 13.96 22.95
CA SER A 216 29.90 14.89 21.90
C SER A 216 29.98 16.28 22.51
N GLU A 217 31.18 16.67 22.89
CA GLU A 217 31.61 18.05 23.13
C GLU A 217 33.00 18.22 22.48
N PRO A 218 33.46 19.44 22.14
CA PRO A 218 32.69 20.65 21.83
C PRO A 218 33.15 21.30 20.51
N SER A 219 32.23 22.06 19.90
CA SER A 219 32.55 23.10 18.93
C SER A 219 32.65 24.44 19.66
N ASP A 220 33.88 24.95 19.79
CA ASP A 220 34.16 26.37 20.06
C ASP A 220 34.30 27.08 18.72
N GLU A 221 33.40 28.03 18.42
CA GLU A 221 33.78 29.44 18.24
C GLU A 221 32.52 30.31 18.04
N VAL A 222 32.45 31.29 18.94
CA VAL A 222 31.59 32.48 19.04
C VAL A 222 31.54 33.28 17.72
N ASP A 223 30.52 34.09 17.39
CA ASP A 223 30.09 35.27 18.13
C ASP A 223 28.86 35.93 17.46
N GLU A 224 28.26 36.84 18.22
CA GLU A 224 27.32 37.93 17.89
C GLU A 224 25.81 37.73 18.04
N ALA A 225 25.21 38.82 18.52
CA ALA A 225 24.15 38.93 19.49
C ALA A 225 22.85 39.50 18.89
N ASP A 226 21.97 39.90 19.81
CA ASP A 226 20.73 40.68 19.66
C ASP A 226 19.47 39.85 19.37
N GLU A 227 18.31 40.03 20.01
CA GLU A 227 17.85 40.74 21.21
C GLU A 227 16.36 40.32 21.36
N ASP A 228 15.82 40.39 22.58
CA ASP A 228 14.39 40.55 22.89
C ASP A 228 13.38 39.43 22.60
N SER A 229 12.95 38.74 23.67
CA SER A 229 11.66 39.03 24.35
C SER A 229 11.24 37.85 25.23
N ASP A 230 11.59 37.94 26.51
CA ASP A 230 10.94 37.22 27.60
C ASP A 230 9.56 37.85 27.86
N GLU A 231 8.47 37.11 27.66
CA GLU A 231 7.17 37.48 28.23
C GLU A 231 6.35 36.25 28.66
N GLU A 232 6.35 36.07 29.99
CA GLU A 232 5.23 35.68 30.85
C GLU A 232 4.45 34.38 30.60
N ARG A 233 4.78 33.38 31.44
CA ARG A 233 3.83 32.41 32.00
C ARG A 233 2.72 33.12 32.78
N LYS A 234 1.51 33.23 32.21
CA LYS A 234 0.25 33.34 32.97
C LYS A 234 -0.93 32.66 32.26
N GLY A 235 -1.57 31.74 32.99
CA GLY A 235 -3.00 31.43 32.86
C GLY A 235 -3.44 30.64 31.62
N THR A 236 -3.43 29.31 31.71
CA THR A 236 -4.12 28.44 30.75
C THR A 236 -5.64 28.60 30.93
N THR A 237 -6.23 29.62 30.33
CA THR A 237 -7.66 29.60 29.99
C THR A 237 -7.87 28.50 28.96
N PRO A 238 -8.86 27.59 29.12
CA PRO A 238 -9.11 26.56 28.14
C PRO A 238 -9.48 27.22 26.82
N LYS A 239 -8.65 27.01 25.78
CA LYS A 239 -8.95 27.48 24.43
C LYS A 239 -10.30 26.88 24.01
N PRO A 240 -11.21 27.66 23.40
CA PRO A 240 -12.44 27.10 22.84
C PRO A 240 -12.07 26.08 21.76
N GLY A 241 -12.57 24.85 21.88
CA GLY A 241 -12.38 23.78 20.90
C GLY A 241 -13.72 23.26 20.40
N LEU A 242 -13.74 22.70 19.19
CA LEU A 242 -14.94 22.14 18.55
C LEU A 242 -15.21 20.73 19.10
N LYS A 243 -16.39 20.52 19.67
CA LYS A 243 -16.80 19.18 20.12
C LYS A 243 -17.32 18.35 18.96
N CYS A 244 -16.77 17.16 18.78
CA CYS A 244 -17.27 16.18 17.83
C CYS A 244 -18.69 15.72 18.24
N PRO A 245 -19.67 15.72 17.33
CA PRO A 245 -21.03 15.27 17.63
C PRO A 245 -21.12 13.75 17.84
N GLU A 246 -20.21 12.98 17.24
CA GLU A 246 -20.23 11.51 17.32
C GLU A 246 -19.60 10.98 18.61
N CYS A 247 -18.37 11.42 18.93
CA CYS A 247 -17.62 10.85 20.06
C CYS A 247 -17.40 11.82 21.23
N GLY A 248 -17.78 13.09 21.09
CA GLY A 248 -17.62 14.11 22.14
C GLY A 248 -16.19 14.62 22.35
N TYR A 249 -15.21 14.13 21.57
CA TYR A 249 -13.83 14.62 21.62
C TYR A 249 -13.76 16.10 21.23
N THR A 250 -12.89 16.87 21.90
CA THR A 250 -12.72 18.31 21.63
C THR A 250 -11.51 18.51 20.73
N ASN A 251 -11.76 18.95 19.50
CA ASN A 251 -10.76 19.20 18.47
C ASN A 251 -10.37 20.68 18.42
N ASP A 252 -9.24 20.98 17.77
CA ASP A 252 -8.84 22.36 17.46
C ASP A 252 -9.85 23.04 16.54
N LEU A 253 -9.99 24.37 16.66
CA LEU A 253 -10.95 25.15 15.86
C LEU A 253 -10.67 25.13 14.35
N SER A 254 -9.45 24.77 13.95
CA SER A 254 -9.06 24.63 12.54
C SER A 254 -9.22 23.21 12.01
N ALA A 255 -9.63 22.24 12.84
CA ALA A 255 -9.78 20.86 12.41
C ALA A 255 -11.08 20.69 11.63
N TRP A 256 -10.99 20.04 10.46
CA TRP A 256 -12.15 19.69 9.63
C TRP A 256 -12.70 18.30 9.98
N PHE A 257 -11.86 17.42 10.54
CA PHE A 257 -12.24 16.08 10.96
C PHE A 257 -11.83 15.83 12.41
N CYS A 258 -12.56 14.95 13.09
CA CYS A 258 -12.25 14.54 14.44
C CYS A 258 -11.00 13.64 14.47
N GLY A 259 -9.99 14.02 15.26
CA GLY A 259 -8.75 13.24 15.38
C GLY A 259 -8.89 11.88 16.08
N VAL A 260 -10.05 11.57 16.65
CA VAL A 260 -10.33 10.29 17.32
C VAL A 260 -11.18 9.36 16.48
N CYS A 261 -12.29 9.85 15.92
CA CYS A 261 -13.24 9.01 15.18
C CYS A 261 -13.32 9.31 13.67
N GLY A 262 -12.63 10.35 13.19
CA GLY A 262 -12.65 10.74 11.77
C GLY A 262 -13.93 11.42 11.29
N ALA A 263 -14.93 11.63 12.16
CA ALA A 263 -16.17 12.32 11.78
C ALA A 263 -15.91 13.78 11.38
N ASP A 264 -16.68 14.28 10.42
CA ASP A 264 -16.68 15.69 10.01
C ASP A 264 -17.19 16.58 11.15
N ILE A 265 -16.50 17.69 11.41
CA ILE A 265 -16.77 18.62 12.52
C ILE A 265 -16.95 20.08 12.07
N ALA A 266 -16.92 20.34 10.75
CA ALA A 266 -17.10 21.67 10.16
C ALA A 266 -18.58 22.04 9.95
#